data_AF-A0A1V0TZF3-F1
#
_entry.id   AF-A0A1V0TZF3-F1
#
_cell.length_a   1.000
_cell.length_b   1.000
_cell.length_c   1.000
_cell.angle_alpha   90.00
_cell.angle_beta   90.00
_cell.angle_gamma   90.00
#
_symmetry.space_group_name_H-M   'P 1'
#
loop_
_entity.id
_entity.type
_entity.pdbx_description
1 polymer ?
#
loop_
_entity_poly.entity_id
_entity_poly.type
_entity_poly.pdbx_seq_one_letter_code
_entity_poly.pdbx_strand_id
1 'polypeptide(L)' 'MGGYAEAVRERVRVARAAVVAAREAGDGYDVAVAEDELEDALRVARNVGVDPDAAPGGGQA' A
#
# COMPACT_ATOMS: atom_id res chain seq x y z
N MET A 1 15.88 -0.37 -12.37
CA MET A 1 15.55 -0.82 -10.99
C MET A 1 14.32 -0.11 -10.38
N GLY A 2 13.53 0.69 -11.13
CA GLY A 2 12.34 1.39 -10.60
C GLY A 2 11.06 0.55 -10.51
N GLY A 3 10.88 -0.47 -11.36
CA GLY A 3 9.60 -1.18 -11.46
C GLY A 3 9.18 -1.97 -10.22
N TYR A 4 10.12 -2.56 -9.48
CA TYR A 4 9.79 -3.27 -8.23
C TYR A 4 9.33 -2.30 -7.13
N ALA A 5 10.07 -1.20 -6.93
CA ALA A 5 9.69 -0.18 -5.97
C ALA A 5 8.34 0.47 -6.31
N GLU A 6 8.09 0.75 -7.59
CA GLU A 6 6.80 1.25 -8.05
C GLU A 6 5.67 0.25 -7.84
N ALA A 7 5.89 -1.04 -8.11
CA ALA A 7 4.90 -2.08 -7.86
C ALA A 7 4.56 -2.21 -6.36
N VAL A 8 5.56 -2.10 -5.48
CA VAL A 8 5.34 -2.08 -4.02
C VAL A 8 4.53 -0.86 -3.60
N ARG A 9 4.85 0.33 -4.11
CA ARG A 9 4.05 1.55 -3.84
C ARG A 9 2.63 1.44 -4.36
N GLU A 10 2.45 0.85 -5.54
CA GLU A 10 1.12 0.63 -6.12
C GLU A 10 0.31 -0.34 -5.26
N ARG A 11 0.91 -1.43 -4.78
CA ARG A 11 0.24 -2.37 -3.87
C ARG A 11 -0.27 -1.66 -2.61
N VAL A 12 0.54 -0.79 -2.01
CA VAL A 12 0.10 0.00 -0.84
C VAL A 12 -1.04 0.95 -1.21
N ARG A 13 -0.98 1.63 -2.36
CA ARG A 13 -2.07 2.51 -2.83
C ARG A 13 -3.38 1.75 -3.01
N VAL A 14 -3.34 0.58 -3.65
CA VAL A 14 -4.51 -0.28 -3.84
C VAL A 14 -5.08 -0.75 -2.50
N ALA A 15 -4.24 -1.20 -1.56
CA ALA A 15 -4.72 -1.64 -0.25
C ALA A 15 -5.37 -0.50 0.56
N ARG A 16 -4.80 0.71 0.51
CA ARG A 16 -5.41 1.90 1.13
C ARG A 16 -6.79 2.20 0.53
N ALA A 17 -6.93 2.10 -0.79
CA ALA A 17 -8.20 2.32 -1.48
C ALA A 17 -9.24 1.25 -1.10
N ALA A 18 -8.83 -0.01 -0.95
CA ALA A 18 -9.70 -1.10 -0.51
C ALA A 18 -10.25 -0.86 0.91
N VAL A 19 -9.42 -0.39 1.85
CA VAL A 19 -9.88 -0.05 3.21
C VAL A 19 -10.95 1.06 3.17
N VAL A 20 -10.73 2.10 2.36
CA VAL A 20 -11.71 3.19 2.20
C VAL A 20 -13.02 2.64 1.63
N ALA A 21 -12.96 1.86 0.55
CA ALA A 21 -14.14 1.28 -0.08
C ALA A 21 -14.93 0.37 0.87
N ALA A 22 -14.25 -0.49 1.64
CA ALA A 22 -14.89 -1.37 2.62
C ALA A 22 -15.57 -0.57 3.74
N ARG A 23 -14.94 0.52 4.21
CA ARG A 23 -15.53 1.42 5.22
C ARG A 23 -16.76 2.15 4.69
N GLU A 24 -16.72 2.62 3.44
CA GLU A 24 -17.86 3.28 2.78
C GLU A 24 -19.02 2.31 2.56
N ALA A 25 -18.73 1.03 2.27
CA ALA A 25 -19.74 -0.01 2.17
C ALA A 25 -20.33 -0.43 3.52
N GLY A 26 -19.68 -0.10 4.65
CA GLY A 26 -20.13 -0.47 5.99
C GLY A 26 -19.97 -1.96 6.30
N ASP A 27 -19.13 -2.68 5.55
CA ASP A 27 -18.88 -4.10 5.76
C ASP A 27 -17.72 -4.30 6.73
N GLY A 28 -18.03 -4.63 7.98
CA GLY A 28 -17.02 -4.80 9.03
C GLY A 28 -16.05 -5.95 8.79
N TYR A 29 -16.47 -7.00 8.08
CA TYR A 29 -15.58 -8.11 7.74
C TYR A 29 -14.61 -7.69 6.64
N ASP A 30 -15.10 -7.07 5.57
CA ASP A 30 -14.25 -6.59 4.48
C ASP A 30 -13.28 -5.49 4.94
N VAL A 31 -13.69 -4.67 5.92
CA VAL A 31 -12.77 -3.71 6.55
C VAL A 31 -11.60 -4.43 7.22
N ALA A 32 -11.88 -5.47 8.02
CA ALA A 32 -10.82 -6.24 8.69
C ALA A 32 -9.87 -6.91 7.69
N VAL A 33 -10.42 -7.52 6.63
CA VAL A 33 -9.60 -8.12 5.56
C VAL A 33 -8.74 -7.08 4.84
N ALA A 34 -9.31 -5.92 4.48
CA ALA A 34 -8.57 -4.86 3.80
C ALA A 34 -7.48 -4.24 4.68
N GLU A 35 -7.72 -4.14 6.00
CA GLU A 35 -6.73 -3.65 6.96
C GLU A 35 -5.55 -4.62 7.11
N ASP A 36 -5.79 -5.93 7.18
CA ASP A 36 -4.74 -6.96 7.20
C ASP A 36 -3.88 -6.92 5.91
N GLU A 37 -4.52 -6.75 4.74
CA GLU A 37 -3.82 -6.63 3.46
C GLU A 37 -2.99 -5.34 3.37
N LEU A 38 -3.49 -4.23 3.92
CA LEU A 38 -2.72 -3.00 4.02
C LEU A 38 -1.51 -3.17 4.95
N GLU A 39 -1.67 -3.85 6.08
CA GLU A 39 -0.55 -4.19 6.96
C GLU A 39 0.50 -5.04 6.24
N ASP A 40 0.09 -6.08 5.50
CA ASP A 40 1.03 -6.90 4.71
C ASP A 40 1.79 -6.07 3.67
N ALA A 41 1.08 -5.23 2.92
CA ALA A 41 1.70 -4.37 1.91
C ALA A 41 2.74 -3.42 2.53
N LEU A 42 2.42 -2.82 3.68
CA LEU A 42 3.35 -1.95 4.42
C LEU A 42 4.53 -2.72 5.00
N ARG A 43 4.30 -3.95 5.48
CA ARG A 43 5.35 -4.85 5.97
C ARG A 43 6.32 -5.22 4.86
N VAL A 44 5.81 -5.55 3.68
CA VAL A 44 6.63 -5.81 2.48
C VAL A 44 7.47 -4.59 2.13
N ALA A 45 6.85 -3.41 2.04
CA ALA A 45 7.57 -2.16 1.71
C ALA A 45 8.72 -1.88 2.67
N ARG A 46 8.48 -2.04 3.99
CA ARG A 46 9.50 -1.90 5.03
C ARG A 46 10.64 -2.90 4.86
N ASN A 47 10.31 -4.17 4.62
CA ASN A 47 11.30 -5.24 4.50
C ASN A 47 12.25 -5.05 3.30
N VAL A 48 11.80 -4.35 2.26
CA VAL A 48 12.60 -4.09 1.05
C VAL A 48 13.12 -2.65 0.96
N GLY A 49 12.95 -1.87 2.01
CA GLY A 49 13.44 -0.49 2.10
C GLY A 49 12.77 0.48 1.12
N VAL A 50 11.53 0.21 0.72
CA VAL A 50 10.75 1.11 -0.15
C VAL A 50 9.88 2.00 0.73
N ASP A 51 10.07 3.31 0.60
CA ASP A 51 9.11 4.28 1.12
C ASP A 51 7.83 4.26 0.26
N PRO A 52 6.67 3.87 0.82
CA PRO A 52 5.40 3.80 0.11
C PRO A 52 4.87 5.18 -0.32
N ASP A 53 5.25 6.25 0.38
CA ASP A 53 4.73 7.59 0.19
C ASP A 53 5.72 8.49 -0.58
N ALA A 54 6.86 7.93 -1.02
CA ALA A 54 7.84 8.64 -1.84
C ALA A 54 7.24 9.04 -3.20
N ALA A 55 7.38 10.33 -3.52
CA ALA A 55 6.94 10.88 -4.79
C ALA A 55 7.63 10.17 -5.98
N PRO A 56 6.92 9.94 -7.10
CA PRO A 56 7.54 9.45 -8.32
C PRO A 56 8.58 10.47 -8.80
N GLY A 57 9.86 10.11 -8.74
CA GLY A 57 10.98 10.92 -9.24
C GLY A 57 11.97 11.47 -8.19
N GLY A 58 11.76 11.27 -6.89
CA GLY A 58 12.69 11.74 -5.85
C GLY A 58 13.87 10.80 -5.63
N GLY A 59 14.90 10.83 -6.49
CA GLY A 59 16.13 10.06 -6.28
C GLY A 59 17.22 10.29 -7.32
N GLN A 60 17.91 11.43 -7.22
CA GLN A 60 19.37 11.63 -7.35
C GLN A 60 19.67 13.14 -7.37
N ALA A 61 20.17 13.65 -6.25
CA ALA A 61 21.04 14.83 -6.17
C ALA A 61 22.16 14.49 -5.17
#